data_AF-A0A949T9A9-F1
#
_entry.id   AF-A0A949T9A9-F1
#
_cell.length_a   1.000
_cell.length_b   1.000
_cell.length_c   1.000
_cell.angle_alpha   90.00
_cell.angle_beta   90.00
_cell.angle_gamma   90.00
#
_symmetry.space_group_name_H-M   'P 1'
#
loop_
_entity.id
_entity.type
_entity.pdbx_description
1 polymer ?
#
loop_
_entity_poly.entity_id
_entity_poly.type
_entity_poly.pdbx_seq_one_letter_code
_entity_poly.pdbx_strand_id
1 'polypeptide(L)'
;MIRLVFTVILLVLLTACTFGTPSPNKGLVKKAIALSMQETQQQLSQKLNLDFRELEINHLSIKQRKLMTVEHLPAFRIQGTYNLNLKLPQRNIEQPQKIFDIYLQLQREGKTWRLLLPPGNNEDSSSWHSYLVE
;
A
#
# COMPACT_ATOMS: atom_id res chain seq x y z
N MET A 1 25.92 19.68 40.70
CA MET A 1 26.40 19.72 39.29
C MET A 1 26.13 18.41 38.54
N ILE A 2 26.33 17.22 39.13
CA ILE A 2 26.07 15.91 38.47
C ILE A 2 24.61 15.71 37.99
N ARG A 3 23.63 16.23 38.74
CA ARG A 3 22.20 16.06 38.40
C ARG A 3 21.80 16.72 37.08
N LEU A 4 22.37 17.89 36.78
CA LEU A 4 22.09 18.63 35.54
C LEU A 4 22.63 17.91 34.30
N VAL A 5 23.79 17.25 34.41
CA VAL A 5 24.41 16.51 33.30
C VAL A 5 23.52 15.31 32.89
N PHE A 6 22.96 14.60 33.87
CA PHE A 6 22.03 13.50 33.60
C PHE A 6 20.72 13.96 32.97
N THR A 7 20.19 15.14 33.36
CA THR A 7 18.94 15.66 32.77
C THR A 7 19.15 16.09 31.32
N VAL A 8 20.30 16.69 31.01
CA VAL A 8 20.66 17.10 29.65
C VAL A 8 20.90 15.89 28.73
N ILE A 9 21.59 14.86 29.22
CA ILE A 9 21.77 13.60 28.48
C ILE A 9 20.40 12.94 28.21
N LEU A 10 19.51 12.90 29.21
CA LEU A 10 18.19 12.30 29.04
C LEU A 10 17.36 13.07 27.99
N LEU A 11 17.39 14.41 28.00
CA LEU A 11 16.69 15.22 26.99
C LEU A 11 17.23 14.97 25.58
N VAL A 12 18.55 14.82 25.40
CA VAL A 12 19.15 14.53 24.08
C VAL A 12 18.70 13.16 23.56
N LEU A 13 18.64 12.13 24.42
CA LEU A 13 18.14 10.81 24.01
C LEU A 13 16.65 10.81 23.63
N LEU A 14 15.81 11.66 24.24
CA LEU A 14 14.39 11.74 23.88
C LEU A 14 14.14 12.38 22.50
N THR A 15 15.04 13.25 22.02
CA THR A 15 14.87 13.90 20.70
C THR A 15 15.16 12.99 19.51
N ALA A 16 15.87 11.87 19.73
CA ALA A 16 16.22 10.93 18.66
C ALA A 16 15.05 10.06 18.15
N CYS A 17 13.91 10.02 18.86
CA CYS A 17 12.78 9.16 18.50
C CYS A 17 11.83 9.77 17.45
N THR A 18 12.04 11.00 16.99
CA THR A 18 11.03 11.71 16.17
C THR A 18 11.24 11.58 14.65
N PHE A 19 12.32 10.95 14.20
CA PHE A 19 12.59 10.73 12.77
C PHE A 19 12.38 9.25 12.37
N GLY A 20 11.20 8.71 12.70
CA GLY A 20 10.75 7.45 12.13
C GLY A 20 10.26 7.66 10.70
N THR A 21 10.74 6.85 9.75
CA THR A 21 10.15 6.82 8.40
C THR A 21 8.64 6.57 8.52
N PRO A 22 7.78 7.40 7.94
CA PRO A 22 6.34 7.25 8.08
C PRO A 22 5.92 5.88 7.55
N SER A 23 5.14 5.14 8.35
CA SER A 23 4.67 3.82 7.98
C SER A 23 3.34 3.92 7.23
N PRO A 24 3.11 3.12 6.17
CA PRO A 24 1.86 3.16 5.44
C PRO A 24 0.68 2.73 6.32
N ASN A 25 -0.34 3.59 6.40
CA ASN A 25 -1.56 3.35 7.17
C ASN A 25 -2.48 2.35 6.44
N LYS A 26 -3.33 1.63 7.18
CA LYS A 26 -4.34 0.71 6.64
C LYS A 26 -5.28 1.37 5.62
N GLY A 27 -5.63 2.65 5.82
CA GLY A 27 -6.46 3.39 4.87
C GLY A 27 -5.79 3.55 3.50
N LEU A 28 -4.49 3.86 3.50
CA LEU A 28 -3.69 3.96 2.28
C LEU A 28 -3.58 2.60 1.58
N VAL A 29 -3.35 1.52 2.33
CA VAL A 29 -3.34 0.15 1.80
C VAL A 29 -4.68 -0.19 1.14
N LYS A 30 -5.80 0.15 1.79
CA LYS A 30 -7.15 -0.08 1.24
C LYS A 30 -7.34 0.69 -0.08
N LYS A 31 -6.95 1.97 -0.13
CA LYS A 31 -7.01 2.79 -1.35
C LYS A 31 -6.15 2.20 -2.48
N ALA A 32 -4.92 1.78 -2.17
CA ALA A 32 -4.03 1.18 -3.16
C ALA A 32 -4.58 -0.12 -3.76
N ILE A 33 -5.20 -0.98 -2.93
CA ILE A 33 -5.89 -2.18 -3.40
C ILE A 33 -7.12 -1.82 -4.25
N ALA A 34 -7.90 -0.82 -3.84
CA ALA A 34 -9.05 -0.36 -4.62
C ALA A 34 -8.64 0.18 -6.00
N LEU A 35 -7.56 0.97 -6.05
CA LEU A 35 -7.04 1.54 -7.29
C LEU A 35 -6.60 0.46 -8.28
N SER A 36 -5.86 -0.56 -7.82
CA SER A 36 -5.43 -1.66 -8.69
C SER A 36 -6.62 -2.49 -9.21
N MET A 37 -7.69 -2.60 -8.41
CA MET A 37 -8.92 -3.28 -8.84
C MET A 37 -9.77 -2.46 -9.80
N GLN A 38 -9.80 -1.13 -9.68
CA GLN A 38 -10.58 -0.28 -10.58
C GLN A 38 -10.08 -0.34 -12.03
N GLU A 39 -8.76 -0.30 -12.22
CA GLU A 39 -8.14 -0.52 -13.53
C GLU A 39 -8.52 -1.88 -14.12
N THR A 40 -8.48 -2.93 -13.29
CA THR A 40 -8.87 -4.28 -13.69
C THR A 40 -10.35 -4.35 -14.05
N GLN A 41 -11.22 -3.66 -13.30
CA GLN A 41 -12.65 -3.62 -13.57
C GLN A 41 -12.97 -2.91 -14.87
N GLN A 42 -12.38 -1.75 -15.15
CA GLN A 42 -12.65 -1.03 -16.40
C GLN A 42 -12.29 -1.89 -17.61
N GLN A 43 -11.14 -2.56 -17.56
CA GLN A 43 -10.71 -3.49 -18.61
C GLN A 43 -11.64 -4.70 -18.73
N LEU A 44 -12.09 -5.28 -17.60
CA LEU A 44 -13.03 -6.41 -17.62
C LEU A 44 -14.44 -6.00 -18.09
N SER A 45 -14.92 -4.83 -17.68
CA SER A 45 -16.24 -4.30 -18.05
C SER A 45 -16.34 -4.15 -19.55
N GLN A 46 -15.30 -3.59 -20.17
CA GLN A 46 -15.23 -3.43 -21.62
C GLN A 46 -15.20 -4.77 -22.36
N LYS A 47 -14.47 -5.76 -21.83
CA LYS A 47 -14.32 -7.07 -22.48
C LYS A 47 -15.52 -8.00 -22.29
N LEU A 48 -16.20 -7.92 -21.14
CA LEU A 48 -17.26 -8.84 -20.74
C LEU A 48 -18.66 -8.19 -20.76
N ASN A 49 -18.75 -6.90 -21.12
CA ASN A 49 -19.97 -6.09 -21.05
C ASN A 49 -20.69 -6.22 -19.70
N LEU A 50 -19.91 -6.20 -18.62
CA LEU A 50 -20.41 -6.34 -17.25
C LEU A 50 -20.54 -4.96 -16.61
N ASP A 51 -21.73 -4.66 -16.08
CA ASP A 51 -22.01 -3.44 -15.32
C ASP A 51 -21.78 -3.70 -13.83
N PHE A 52 -20.64 -3.26 -13.30
CA PHE A 52 -20.32 -3.45 -11.88
C PHE A 52 -20.99 -2.35 -11.05
N ARG A 53 -21.84 -2.73 -10.08
CA ARG A 53 -22.54 -1.76 -9.22
C ARG A 53 -21.67 -1.28 -8.07
N GLU A 54 -21.04 -2.19 -7.36
CA GLU A 54 -20.32 -1.85 -6.13
C GLU A 54 -19.21 -2.87 -5.84
N LEU A 55 -18.06 -2.36 -5.37
CA LEU A 55 -16.94 -3.15 -4.90
C LEU A 55 -16.64 -2.78 -3.46
N GLU A 56 -16.76 -3.75 -2.56
CA GLU A 56 -16.45 -3.58 -1.15
C GLU A 56 -15.25 -4.45 -0.76
N ILE A 57 -14.29 -3.80 -0.10
CA ILE A 57 -13.14 -4.47 0.52
C ILE A 57 -13.37 -4.49 2.03
N ASN A 58 -13.62 -5.68 2.57
CA ASN A 58 -13.94 -5.92 3.97
C ASN A 58 -12.83 -6.75 4.65
N HIS A 59 -12.72 -6.67 5.97
CA HIS A 59 -11.76 -7.46 6.78
C HIS A 59 -10.29 -7.43 6.29
N LEU A 60 -9.78 -6.24 5.94
CA LEU A 60 -8.37 -6.07 5.56
C LEU A 60 -7.44 -6.43 6.74
N SER A 61 -6.65 -7.47 6.56
CA SER A 61 -5.65 -7.94 7.51
C SER A 61 -4.27 -7.90 6.88
N ILE A 62 -3.36 -7.12 7.48
CA ILE A 62 -1.96 -7.02 7.04
C ILE A 62 -1.17 -8.09 7.80
N LYS A 63 -0.57 -9.03 7.08
CA LYS A 63 0.23 -10.12 7.65
C LYS A 63 1.71 -9.76 7.73
N GLN A 64 2.24 -9.07 6.71
CA GLN A 64 3.65 -8.73 6.64
C GLN A 64 3.85 -7.32 6.09
N ARG A 65 4.83 -6.61 6.68
CA ARG A 65 5.38 -5.37 6.14
C ARG A 65 6.89 -5.50 6.11
N LYS A 66 7.47 -5.37 4.91
CA LYS A 66 8.91 -5.40 4.70
C LYS A 66 9.36 -4.08 4.11
N LEU A 67 10.21 -3.36 4.83
CA LEU A 67 10.90 -2.19 4.30
C LEU A 67 11.96 -2.65 3.28
N MET A 68 12.05 -1.91 2.19
CA MET A 68 13.01 -2.10 1.10
C MET A 68 13.30 -0.75 0.44
N THR A 69 14.20 -0.75 -0.53
CA THR A 69 14.56 0.44 -1.30
C THR A 69 14.31 0.17 -2.77
N VAL A 70 13.56 1.06 -3.43
CA VAL A 70 13.33 1.02 -4.88
C VAL A 70 13.75 2.38 -5.43
N GLU A 71 14.67 2.39 -6.39
CA GLU A 71 15.20 3.62 -7.02
C GLU A 71 15.70 4.68 -6.02
N HIS A 72 16.43 4.25 -4.99
CA HIS A 72 16.94 5.09 -3.89
C HIS A 72 15.88 5.72 -2.98
N LEU A 73 14.61 5.31 -3.09
CA LEU A 73 13.53 5.74 -2.22
C LEU A 73 13.05 4.61 -1.30
N PRO A 74 12.65 4.91 -0.06
CA PRO A 74 12.10 3.92 0.85
C PRO A 74 10.74 3.40 0.32
N ALA A 75 10.61 2.08 0.28
CA ALA A 75 9.42 1.38 -0.16
C ALA A 75 9.04 0.26 0.80
N PHE A 76 7.75 -0.03 0.92
CA PHE A 76 7.23 -1.12 1.73
C PHE A 76 6.54 -2.15 0.85
N ARG A 77 6.97 -3.41 0.93
CA ARG A 77 6.19 -4.55 0.48
C ARG A 77 5.20 -4.93 1.58
N ILE A 78 3.93 -4.95 1.27
CA ILE A 78 2.84 -5.22 2.22
C ILE A 78 2.05 -6.41 1.70
N GLN A 79 1.96 -7.43 2.53
CA GLN A 79 1.24 -8.66 2.22
C GLN A 79 0.17 -8.92 3.26
N GLY A 80 -0.93 -9.51 2.83
CA GLY A 80 -2.03 -9.79 3.73
C GLY A 80 -3.21 -10.45 3.04
N THR A 81 -4.37 -10.35 3.67
CA THR A 81 -5.63 -10.89 3.17
C THR A 81 -6.77 -9.89 3.32
N TYR A 82 -7.77 -9.97 2.46
CA TYR A 82 -9.03 -9.23 2.55
C TYR A 82 -10.20 -10.07 2.04
N ASN A 83 -11.41 -9.68 2.40
CA ASN A 83 -12.62 -10.22 1.80
C ASN A 83 -13.08 -9.24 0.72
N LEU A 84 -13.25 -9.74 -0.50
CA LEU A 84 -13.81 -8.99 -1.61
C LEU A 84 -15.29 -9.31 -1.74
N ASN A 85 -16.13 -8.28 -1.78
CA ASN A 85 -17.53 -8.42 -2.13
C ASN A 85 -17.79 -7.58 -3.39
N LEU A 86 -18.27 -8.24 -4.44
CA LEU A 86 -18.46 -7.64 -5.77
C LEU A 86 -19.93 -7.79 -6.16
N LYS A 87 -20.66 -6.66 -6.15
CA LYS A 87 -22.07 -6.61 -6.50
C LYS A 87 -22.20 -6.41 -8.02
N LEU A 88 -22.70 -7.43 -8.72
CA LEU A 88 -23.11 -7.35 -10.13
C LEU A 88 -24.63 -7.21 -10.24
N PRO A 89 -25.18 -6.92 -11.43
CA PRO A 89 -26.59 -6.64 -11.56
C PRO A 89 -27.45 -7.85 -11.26
N GLN A 90 -26.97 -9.03 -11.65
CA GLN A 90 -27.68 -10.30 -11.56
C GLN A 90 -27.17 -11.23 -10.44
N ARG A 91 -26.02 -10.92 -9.83
CA ARG A 91 -25.39 -11.80 -8.82
C ARG A 91 -24.46 -11.03 -7.91
N ASN A 92 -24.28 -11.55 -6.69
CA ASN A 92 -23.22 -11.11 -5.79
C ASN A 92 -22.08 -12.12 -5.80
N ILE A 93 -20.83 -11.65 -5.86
CA ILE A 93 -19.65 -12.51 -5.82
C ILE A 93 -18.85 -12.15 -4.57
N GLU A 94 -18.81 -13.08 -3.63
CA GLU A 94 -18.01 -12.98 -2.41
C GLU A 94 -16.76 -13.85 -2.54
N GLN A 95 -15.59 -13.25 -2.32
CA GLN A 95 -14.30 -13.94 -2.29
C GLN A 95 -13.64 -13.68 -0.94
N PRO A 96 -13.82 -14.59 0.03
CA PRO A 96 -13.19 -14.45 1.33
C PRO A 96 -11.68 -14.74 1.26
N GLN A 97 -10.92 -14.11 2.15
CA GLN A 97 -9.49 -14.37 2.38
C GLN A 97 -8.57 -14.24 1.15
N LYS A 98 -8.93 -13.37 0.19
CA LYS A 98 -8.09 -13.08 -0.97
C LYS A 98 -6.76 -12.49 -0.53
N ILE A 99 -5.68 -13.08 -0.99
CA ILE A 99 -4.31 -12.64 -0.69
C ILE A 99 -3.98 -11.41 -1.53
N PHE A 100 -3.26 -10.44 -0.95
CA PHE A 100 -2.67 -9.33 -1.68
C PHE A 100 -1.18 -9.22 -1.40
N ASP A 101 -0.46 -8.68 -2.37
CA ASP A 101 0.95 -8.30 -2.31
C ASP A 101 1.10 -6.98 -3.06
N ILE A 102 1.34 -5.90 -2.32
CA ILE A 102 1.46 -4.56 -2.89
C ILE A 102 2.76 -3.90 -2.45
N TYR A 103 3.23 -2.95 -3.24
CA TYR A 103 4.45 -2.20 -3.01
C TYR A 103 4.11 -0.72 -2.91
N LEU A 104 4.42 -0.08 -1.79
CA LEU A 104 4.17 1.35 -1.57
C LEU A 104 5.50 2.08 -1.40
N GLN A 105 5.80 3.01 -2.29
CA GLN A 105 6.98 3.86 -2.22
C GLN A 105 6.64 5.22 -1.62
N LEU A 106 7.43 5.65 -0.65
CA LEU A 106 7.36 6.98 -0.08
C LEU A 106 8.20 7.94 -0.94
N GLN A 107 7.60 9.05 -1.36
CA GLN A 107 8.32 10.07 -2.13
C GLN A 107 9.29 10.88 -1.27
N ARG A 108 10.24 11.58 -1.90
CA ARG A 108 11.30 12.36 -1.22
C ARG A 108 10.75 13.36 -0.20
N GLU A 109 9.58 13.92 -0.46
CA GLU A 109 8.90 14.89 0.41
C GLU A 109 8.30 14.26 1.68
N GLY A 110 8.23 12.92 1.75
CA GLY A 110 7.74 12.18 2.92
C GLY A 110 6.22 12.25 3.14
N LYS A 111 5.47 12.83 2.19
CA LYS A 111 4.03 13.12 2.33
C LYS A 111 3.16 12.25 1.43
N THR A 112 3.64 11.94 0.23
CA THR A 112 2.88 11.22 -0.80
C THR A 112 3.40 9.81 -0.97
N TRP A 113 2.47 8.90 -1.26
CA TRP A 113 2.76 7.49 -1.49
C TRP A 113 2.45 7.13 -2.94
N ARG A 114 3.26 6.25 -3.51
CA ARG A 114 3.02 5.68 -4.83
C ARG A 114 2.89 4.17 -4.74
N LEU A 115 1.85 3.62 -5.36
CA LEU A 115 1.73 2.18 -5.61
C LEU A 115 2.69 1.81 -6.72
N LEU A 116 3.65 0.96 -6.41
CA LEU A 116 4.56 0.38 -7.38
C LEU A 116 3.97 -0.91 -7.94
N LEU A 117 4.04 -1.04 -9.26
CA LEU A 117 3.82 -2.28 -9.98
C LEU A 117 5.18 -2.92 -10.27
N PRO A 118 5.38 -4.19 -9.91
CA PRO A 118 6.60 -4.89 -10.26
C PRO A 118 6.77 -4.94 -11.77
N PRO A 119 8.01 -4.85 -12.28
CA PRO A 119 8.28 -5.05 -13.70
C PRO A 119 7.71 -6.40 -14.15
N GLY A 120 7.02 -6.41 -15.29
CA GLY A 120 6.52 -7.65 -15.88
C GLY A 120 7.67 -8.59 -16.20
N ASN A 121 7.41 -9.90 -16.28
CA ASN A 121 8.42 -10.93 -16.54
C ASN A 121 9.02 -10.87 -17.96
N ASN A 122 8.75 -9.81 -18.73
CA ASN A 122 9.35 -9.55 -20.03
C ASN A 122 10.68 -8.83 -19.81
N GLU A 123 11.75 -9.41 -20.33
CA GLU A 123 13.15 -8.98 -20.17
C GLU A 123 13.40 -7.50 -20.57
N ASP A 124 12.48 -6.87 -21.31
CA ASP A 124 12.63 -5.51 -21.84
C ASP A 124 12.07 -4.38 -20.95
N SER A 125 11.28 -4.68 -19.91
CA SER A 125 10.68 -3.63 -19.05
C SER A 125 11.15 -3.76 -17.60
N SER A 126 12.40 -3.42 -17.34
CA SER A 126 12.96 -3.35 -15.97
C SER A 126 12.44 -2.16 -15.14
N SER A 127 11.57 -1.32 -15.73
CA SER A 127 11.05 -0.12 -15.08
C SER A 127 9.84 -0.40 -14.17
N TRP A 128 9.97 -0.01 -12.91
CA TRP A 128 8.84 0.01 -11.98
C TRP A 128 7.82 1.05 -12.45
N HIS A 129 6.60 0.61 -12.72
CA HIS A 129 5.51 1.53 -13.00
C HIS A 129 4.90 1.98 -11.67
N SER A 130 4.50 3.24 -11.57
CA SER A 130 3.99 3.77 -10.31
C SER A 130 2.76 4.63 -10.48
N TYR A 131 1.76 4.41 -9.63
CA TYR A 131 0.55 5.24 -9.53
C TYR A 131 0.54 6.01 -8.22
N LEU A 132 0.09 7.25 -8.27
CA LEU A 132 -0.04 8.07 -7.07
C LEU A 132 -1.26 7.62 -6.26
N VAL A 133 -1.08 7.47 -4.94
CA VAL A 133 -2.13 7.08 -3.99
C VAL A 133 -2.22 8.19 -2.93
N GLU A 134 -3.23 9.04 -3.06
CA GLU A 134 -3.60 10.12 -2.12
C GLU A 134 -4.84 9.76 -1.30
#